data_AF-A0A2A9HEM4-F1
#
_entry.id   AF-A0A2A9HEM4-F1
#
_cell.length_a   1.000
_cell.length_b   1.000
_cell.length_c   1.000
_cell.angle_alpha   90.00
_cell.angle_beta   90.00
_cell.angle_gamma   90.00
#
_symmetry.space_group_name_H-M   'P 1'
#
loop_
_entity.id
_entity.type
_entity.pdbx_description
1 polymer ?
#
loop_
_entity_poly.entity_id
_entity_poly.type
_entity_poly.pdbx_seq_one_letter_code
_entity_poly.pdbx_strand_id
1 'polypeptide(L)'
;MSTGPNMPTTSSNSNGSPAPDQPERLPLDLWLRCLEAEYLKTFIPQGGAAIKVAVVPDESRGTVRTALRERLEHSGFTVFDLTEEAAGVHSIEQFWFALARLVDWERLAGRVRARVATEAGYPPGPNGEACTLGELARSYDIEAHEVSRQFQQTLSRLVFRDYSLALDFRKAMVRLVHDPFQNPESIDGSCAVIRQWFDGTLPSISQVRSATIFRRIDRTNARQILLSFLRLFTREFGPAAILVDLTRYYRETNERGYPRFTRRQLFDLYETLREFLDAASEMERTVLFFLTSREFIESERISYHQYRALQARIENEVRSLSYPNPCAAMVQLR
;
A
#
# COMPACT_ATOMS: atom_id res chain seq x y z
N MET A 1 -29.25 -20.48 81.95
CA MET A 1 -28.80 -21.08 80.68
C MET A 1 -29.30 -20.21 79.54
N SER A 2 -28.32 -19.64 78.82
CA SER A 2 -28.31 -18.90 77.55
C SER A 2 -29.44 -17.96 77.14
N THR A 3 -29.09 -16.68 77.26
CA THR A 3 -29.44 -15.55 76.39
C THR A 3 -29.21 -15.85 74.90
N GLY A 4 -30.19 -15.56 74.05
CA GLY A 4 -30.02 -15.49 72.59
C GLY A 4 -30.12 -14.03 72.12
N PRO A 5 -29.15 -13.52 71.32
CA PRO A 5 -29.29 -12.23 70.68
C PRO A 5 -29.30 -12.29 69.14
N ASN A 6 -30.10 -11.39 68.58
CA ASN A 6 -29.94 -10.58 67.36
C ASN A 6 -29.56 -11.20 66.00
N MET A 7 -30.43 -10.92 65.01
CA MET A 7 -30.11 -10.84 63.57
C MET A 7 -29.10 -9.72 63.27
N PRO A 8 -28.36 -9.75 62.14
CA PRO A 8 -28.84 -9.02 60.94
C PRO A 8 -28.41 -9.57 59.55
N THR A 9 -29.29 -9.30 58.56
CA THR A 9 -29.07 -8.97 57.13
C THR A 9 -27.80 -9.44 56.40
N THR A 10 -27.99 -10.24 55.34
CA THR A 10 -27.05 -10.37 54.22
C THR A 10 -27.62 -9.70 52.96
N SER A 11 -26.99 -8.59 52.57
CA SER A 11 -27.09 -8.00 51.23
C SER A 11 -25.90 -8.44 50.37
N SER A 12 -26.16 -8.49 49.06
CA SER A 12 -25.23 -8.47 47.92
C SER A 12 -24.27 -9.65 47.73
N ASN A 13 -24.38 -10.35 46.59
CA ASN A 13 -23.59 -9.91 45.44
C ASN A 13 -24.13 -10.46 44.10
N SER A 14 -24.23 -9.51 43.18
CA SER A 14 -24.58 -9.62 41.78
C SER A 14 -23.65 -10.58 41.02
N ASN A 15 -24.27 -11.47 40.24
CA ASN A 15 -23.62 -12.16 39.13
C ASN A 15 -22.97 -11.13 38.21
N GLY A 16 -21.63 -11.08 38.23
CA GLY A 16 -20.86 -10.44 37.18
C GLY A 16 -21.03 -11.24 35.90
N SER A 17 -21.57 -10.61 34.86
CA SER A 17 -21.47 -11.10 33.49
C SER A 17 -19.99 -11.37 33.17
N PRO A 18 -19.65 -12.48 32.50
CA PRO A 18 -18.28 -12.70 32.06
C PRO A 18 -17.89 -11.58 31.07
N ALA A 19 -16.65 -11.10 31.21
CA ALA A 19 -16.03 -10.23 30.22
C ALA A 19 -16.18 -10.84 28.82
N PRO A 20 -16.34 -10.05 27.75
CA PRO A 20 -16.40 -10.61 26.41
C PRO A 20 -15.13 -11.44 26.15
N ASP A 21 -15.31 -12.71 25.79
CA ASP A 21 -14.24 -13.65 25.44
C ASP A 21 -13.22 -12.95 24.54
N GLN A 22 -11.98 -12.84 25.02
CA GLN A 22 -10.89 -12.31 24.19
C GLN A 22 -10.68 -13.28 23.04
N PRO A 23 -10.71 -12.83 21.77
CA PRO A 23 -10.51 -13.73 20.65
C PRO A 23 -9.14 -14.41 20.76
N GLU A 24 -9.13 -15.74 20.63
CA GLU A 24 -7.94 -16.57 20.78
C GLU A 24 -6.84 -16.11 19.79
N ARG A 25 -5.60 -15.96 20.29
CA ARG A 25 -4.48 -15.46 19.49
C ARG A 25 -3.99 -16.53 18.51
N LEU A 26 -3.73 -16.11 17.28
CA LEU A 26 -3.41 -16.98 16.16
C LEU A 26 -1.90 -17.27 16.08
N PRO A 27 -1.47 -18.53 15.90
CA PRO A 27 -0.08 -18.86 15.55
C PRO A 27 0.34 -18.24 14.21
N LEU A 28 1.54 -17.64 14.15
CA LEU A 28 2.10 -17.04 12.93
C LEU A 28 2.06 -18.01 11.74
N ASP A 29 2.51 -19.26 11.92
CA ASP A 29 2.55 -20.24 10.83
C ASP A 29 1.16 -20.58 10.29
N LEU A 30 0.14 -20.62 11.16
CA LEU A 30 -1.22 -20.88 10.73
C LEU A 30 -1.75 -19.72 9.89
N TRP A 31 -1.49 -18.48 10.31
CA TRP A 31 -1.85 -17.28 9.57
C TRP A 31 -1.16 -17.24 8.20
N LEU A 32 0.16 -17.44 8.15
CA LEU A 32 0.92 -17.40 6.90
C LEU A 32 0.50 -18.50 5.92
N ARG A 33 0.23 -19.73 6.39
CA ARG A 33 -0.30 -20.81 5.54
C ARG A 33 -1.67 -20.47 4.96
N CYS A 34 -2.55 -19.88 5.77
CA CYS A 34 -3.87 -19.47 5.32
C CYS A 34 -3.79 -18.35 4.30
N LEU A 35 -2.99 -17.31 4.57
CA LEU A 35 -2.72 -16.23 3.62
C LEU A 35 -2.21 -16.78 2.29
N GLU A 36 -1.24 -17.70 2.33
CA GLU A 36 -0.68 -18.30 1.12
C GLU A 36 -1.73 -19.05 0.30
N ALA A 37 -2.54 -19.90 0.95
CA ALA A 37 -3.54 -20.73 0.29
C ALA A 37 -4.71 -19.92 -0.28
N GLU A 38 -5.27 -19.00 0.50
CA GLU A 38 -6.52 -18.30 0.17
C GLU A 38 -6.28 -17.00 -0.59
N TYR A 39 -5.18 -16.29 -0.31
CA TYR A 39 -4.92 -14.96 -0.88
C TYR A 39 -3.78 -14.96 -1.89
N LEU A 40 -2.59 -15.41 -1.50
CA LEU A 40 -1.37 -15.15 -2.27
C LEU A 40 -1.24 -16.02 -3.52
N LYS A 41 -1.74 -17.27 -3.50
CA LYS A 41 -1.67 -18.18 -4.66
C LYS A 41 -2.73 -17.90 -5.74
N THR A 42 -3.92 -17.47 -5.34
CA THR A 42 -5.10 -17.45 -6.23
C THR A 42 -5.78 -16.10 -6.25
N PHE A 43 -6.41 -15.67 -5.15
CA PHE A 43 -7.29 -14.52 -5.12
C PHE A 43 -6.61 -13.22 -5.59
N ILE A 44 -5.44 -12.87 -5.03
CA ILE A 44 -4.75 -11.63 -5.42
C ILE A 44 -4.16 -11.72 -6.84
N PRO A 45 -3.44 -12.79 -7.24
CA PRO A 45 -2.97 -12.94 -8.63
C PRO A 45 -4.07 -12.95 -9.69
N GLN A 46 -5.32 -13.27 -9.35
CA GLN A 46 -6.46 -13.30 -10.27
C GLN A 46 -7.20 -11.95 -10.38
N GLY A 47 -6.72 -10.89 -9.73
CA GLY A 47 -7.35 -9.57 -9.77
C GLY A 47 -7.92 -9.11 -8.44
N GLY A 48 -8.01 -10.00 -7.45
CA GLY A 48 -8.44 -9.67 -6.10
C GLY A 48 -7.47 -8.73 -5.39
N ALA A 49 -7.94 -8.20 -4.27
CA ALA A 49 -7.19 -7.28 -3.44
C ALA A 49 -7.63 -7.43 -1.98
N ALA A 50 -6.71 -7.25 -1.04
CA ALA A 50 -7.00 -7.42 0.37
C ALA A 50 -6.23 -6.44 1.25
N ILE A 51 -6.87 -6.00 2.33
CA ILE A 51 -6.24 -5.22 3.39
C ILE A 51 -6.26 -6.09 4.64
N LYS A 52 -5.10 -6.23 5.28
CA LYS A 52 -4.90 -7.06 6.46
C LYS A 52 -4.23 -6.26 7.57
N VAL A 53 -4.78 -6.33 8.76
CA VAL A 53 -4.25 -5.75 9.99
C VAL A 53 -3.80 -6.89 10.89
N ALA A 54 -2.53 -6.91 11.28
CA ALA A 54 -2.01 -7.88 12.22
C ALA A 54 -1.58 -7.16 13.49
N VAL A 55 -2.20 -7.51 14.61
CA VAL A 55 -1.76 -7.08 15.94
C VAL A 55 -0.69 -8.04 16.41
N VAL A 56 0.53 -7.54 16.55
CA VAL A 56 1.72 -8.34 16.78
C VAL A 56 2.33 -7.98 18.14
N PRO A 57 2.69 -8.98 18.97
CA PRO A 57 3.51 -8.73 20.17
C PRO A 57 4.83 -8.05 19.80
N ASP A 58 5.31 -7.18 20.68
CA ASP A 58 6.47 -6.33 20.41
C ASP A 58 7.73 -7.16 20.14
N GLU A 59 7.92 -8.22 20.92
CA GLU A 59 9.01 -9.18 20.88
C GLU A 59 9.05 -9.99 19.56
N SER A 60 7.90 -10.19 18.92
CA SER A 60 7.77 -11.03 17.72
C SER A 60 7.75 -10.22 16.43
N ARG A 61 7.70 -8.89 16.51
CA ARG A 61 7.46 -8.01 15.35
C ARG A 61 8.47 -8.18 14.22
N GLY A 62 9.77 -8.19 14.56
CA GLY A 62 10.83 -8.38 13.57
C GLY A 62 10.66 -9.72 12.85
N THR A 63 10.41 -10.79 13.60
CA THR A 63 10.16 -12.14 13.08
C THR A 63 8.93 -12.18 12.17
N VAL A 64 7.81 -11.58 12.58
CA VAL A 64 6.59 -11.54 11.76
C VAL A 64 6.81 -10.76 10.47
N ARG A 65 7.46 -9.59 10.54
CA ARG A 65 7.77 -8.76 9.35
C ARG A 65 8.63 -9.54 8.36
N THR A 66 9.72 -10.15 8.82
CA THR A 66 10.62 -10.94 7.98
C THR A 66 9.90 -12.14 7.36
N ALA A 67 9.19 -12.94 8.17
CA ALA A 67 8.49 -14.13 7.68
C ALA A 67 7.38 -13.79 6.66
N LEU A 68 6.65 -12.69 6.89
CA LEU A 68 5.64 -12.21 5.95
C LEU A 68 6.27 -11.74 4.64
N ARG A 69 7.35 -10.96 4.71
CA ARG A 69 8.08 -10.50 3.53
C ARG A 69 8.60 -11.66 2.71
N GLU A 70 9.29 -12.60 3.34
CA GLU A 70 9.80 -13.81 2.67
C GLU A 70 8.64 -14.56 2.00
N ARG A 71 7.52 -14.77 2.69
CA ARG A 71 6.36 -15.48 2.12
C ARG A 71 5.79 -14.79 0.87
N LEU A 72 5.72 -13.46 0.88
CA LEU A 72 5.23 -12.65 -0.24
C LEU A 72 6.19 -12.74 -1.44
N GLU A 73 7.50 -12.57 -1.21
CA GLU A 73 8.52 -12.66 -2.24
C GLU A 73 8.55 -14.06 -2.88
N HIS A 74 8.47 -15.13 -2.08
CA HIS A 74 8.35 -16.51 -2.58
C HIS A 74 7.06 -16.76 -3.39
N SER A 75 6.01 -15.98 -3.13
CA SER A 75 4.74 -16.05 -3.86
C SER A 75 4.73 -15.16 -5.12
N GLY A 76 5.86 -14.55 -5.48
CA GLY A 76 6.00 -13.73 -6.69
C GLY A 76 5.47 -12.30 -6.55
N PHE A 77 5.28 -11.80 -5.33
CA PHE A 77 4.87 -10.42 -5.11
C PHE A 77 6.07 -9.49 -5.15
N THR A 78 5.89 -8.31 -5.77
CA THR A 78 6.82 -7.21 -5.49
C THR A 78 6.44 -6.57 -4.16
N VAL A 79 7.37 -6.57 -3.21
CA VAL A 79 7.15 -6.09 -1.85
C VAL A 79 7.67 -4.66 -1.67
N PHE A 80 6.78 -3.74 -1.31
CA PHE A 80 7.07 -2.39 -0.85
C PHE A 80 6.92 -2.34 0.67
N ASP A 81 8.04 -2.38 1.39
CA ASP A 81 8.03 -2.22 2.85
C ASP A 81 8.25 -0.76 3.19
N LEU A 82 7.22 -0.09 3.71
CA LEU A 82 7.24 1.33 4.07
C LEU A 82 7.61 1.54 5.54
N THR A 83 7.96 0.49 6.29
CA THR A 83 8.14 0.58 7.75
C THR A 83 9.13 1.67 8.20
N GLU A 84 10.17 1.95 7.40
CA GLU A 84 11.16 2.99 7.70
C GLU A 84 10.79 4.36 7.11
N GLU A 85 9.97 4.38 6.05
CA GLU A 85 9.61 5.53 5.23
C GLU A 85 8.26 6.16 5.64
N ALA A 86 7.44 5.41 6.39
CA ALA A 86 6.06 5.70 6.75
C ALA A 86 5.88 6.73 7.88
N ALA A 87 6.75 7.74 7.96
CA ALA A 87 6.50 8.86 8.86
C ALA A 87 5.24 9.62 8.38
N GLY A 88 4.12 9.44 9.09
CA GLY A 88 2.91 10.21 8.82
C GLY A 88 1.88 9.56 7.88
N VAL A 89 1.87 8.23 7.74
CA VAL A 89 0.85 7.47 6.96
C VAL A 89 -0.61 7.66 7.38
N HIS A 90 -0.90 8.46 8.42
CA HIS A 90 -2.24 8.97 8.73
C HIS A 90 -2.79 9.94 7.67
N SER A 91 -1.93 10.36 6.74
CA SER A 91 -2.27 11.18 5.60
C SER A 91 -1.97 10.39 4.32
N ILE A 92 -2.96 10.29 3.44
CA ILE A 92 -2.88 9.51 2.19
C ILE A 92 -1.79 10.03 1.24
N GLU A 93 -1.53 11.33 1.22
CA GLU A 93 -0.43 11.90 0.44
C GLU A 93 0.94 11.50 0.98
N GLN A 94 1.12 11.44 2.31
CA GLN A 94 2.36 10.97 2.91
C GLN A 94 2.57 9.47 2.71
N PHE A 95 1.49 8.68 2.78
CA PHE A 95 1.51 7.27 2.40
C PHE A 95 1.98 7.10 0.96
N TRP A 96 1.39 7.86 0.03
CA TRP A 96 1.78 7.84 -1.38
C TRP A 96 3.27 8.21 -1.55
N PHE A 97 3.73 9.30 -0.94
CA PHE A 97 5.13 9.72 -1.06
C PHE A 97 6.11 8.69 -0.50
N ALA A 98 5.77 8.03 0.60
CA ALA A 98 6.57 6.93 1.14
C ALA A 98 6.70 5.78 0.14
N LEU A 99 5.58 5.36 -0.47
CA LEU A 99 5.59 4.33 -1.51
C LEU A 99 6.40 4.78 -2.73
N ALA A 100 6.15 6.00 -3.23
CA ALA A 100 6.78 6.53 -4.45
C ALA A 100 8.31 6.59 -4.36
N ARG A 101 8.87 6.80 -3.17
CA ARG A 101 10.33 6.77 -2.93
C ARG A 101 10.96 5.38 -3.08
N LEU A 102 10.17 4.33 -2.88
CA LEU A 102 10.63 2.93 -3.01
C LEU A 102 10.51 2.40 -4.44
N VAL A 103 9.84 3.14 -5.32
CA VAL A 103 9.60 2.72 -6.70
C VAL A 103 10.82 3.02 -7.56
N ASP A 104 11.32 1.98 -8.22
CA ASP A 104 12.24 2.13 -9.35
C ASP A 104 11.46 2.61 -10.59
N TRP A 105 11.30 3.93 -10.69
CA TRP A 105 10.55 4.58 -11.75
C TRP A 105 11.13 4.33 -13.14
N GLU A 106 12.45 4.19 -13.25
CA GLU A 106 13.08 3.91 -14.55
C GLU A 106 12.83 2.47 -14.98
N ARG A 107 12.89 1.50 -14.05
CA ARG A 107 12.51 0.12 -14.34
C ARG A 107 11.04 -0.01 -14.74
N LEU A 108 10.13 0.68 -14.04
CA LEU A 108 8.71 0.70 -14.42
C LEU A 108 8.50 1.34 -15.80
N ALA A 109 9.05 2.54 -16.03
CA ALA A 109 8.94 3.23 -17.30
C ALA A 109 9.59 2.44 -18.45
N GLY A 110 10.71 1.80 -18.20
CA GLY A 110 11.41 0.92 -19.15
C GLY A 110 10.59 -0.30 -19.55
N ARG A 111 9.89 -0.93 -18.60
CA ARG A 111 8.97 -2.04 -18.91
C ARG A 111 7.79 -1.59 -19.76
N VAL A 112 7.17 -0.46 -19.41
CA VAL A 112 6.09 0.13 -20.21
C VAL A 112 6.60 0.51 -21.60
N ARG A 113 7.79 1.11 -21.71
CA ARG A 113 8.44 1.47 -22.97
C ARG A 113 8.67 0.25 -23.86
N ALA A 114 9.22 -0.82 -23.30
CA ALA A 114 9.44 -2.07 -24.02
C ALA A 114 8.10 -2.67 -24.53
N ARG A 115 7.07 -2.68 -23.67
CA ARG A 115 5.73 -3.13 -24.07
C ARG A 115 5.14 -2.28 -25.20
N VAL A 116 5.24 -0.95 -25.11
CA VAL A 116 4.77 -0.02 -26.15
C VAL A 116 5.52 -0.26 -27.46
N ALA A 117 6.84 -0.47 -27.42
CA ALA A 117 7.64 -0.75 -28.61
C ALA A 117 7.23 -2.08 -29.27
N THR A 118 7.06 -3.14 -28.48
CA THR A 118 6.54 -4.44 -28.95
C THR A 118 5.17 -4.31 -29.59
N GLU A 119 4.23 -3.62 -28.94
CA GLU A 119 2.87 -3.38 -29.44
C GLU A 119 2.83 -2.47 -30.68
N ALA A 120 3.84 -1.62 -30.86
CA ALA A 120 4.02 -0.80 -32.05
C ALA A 120 4.65 -1.56 -33.23
N GLY A 121 5.00 -2.85 -33.05
CA GLY A 121 5.62 -3.70 -34.06
C GLY A 121 7.15 -3.70 -34.05
N TYR A 122 7.77 -3.08 -33.04
CA TYR A 122 9.22 -2.94 -32.91
C TYR A 122 9.71 -3.49 -31.57
N PRO A 123 9.57 -4.81 -31.30
CA PRO A 123 10.04 -5.37 -30.04
C PRO A 123 11.53 -5.09 -29.82
N PRO A 124 11.93 -4.67 -28.60
CA PRO A 124 13.32 -4.59 -28.20
C PRO A 124 14.04 -5.94 -28.35
N GLY A 125 15.37 -5.90 -28.52
CA GLY A 125 16.19 -7.12 -28.51
C GLY A 125 16.05 -7.94 -27.22
N PRO A 126 16.44 -9.23 -27.21
CA PRO A 126 16.19 -10.18 -26.12
C PRO A 126 16.74 -9.76 -24.74
N ASN A 127 17.78 -8.91 -24.72
CA ASN A 127 18.38 -8.36 -23.50
C ASN A 127 17.87 -6.94 -23.15
N GLY A 128 16.90 -6.40 -23.90
CA GLY A 128 16.46 -5.00 -23.79
C GLY A 128 17.40 -3.98 -24.45
N GLU A 129 18.41 -4.44 -25.19
CA GLU A 129 19.50 -3.65 -25.78
C GLU A 129 19.06 -2.63 -26.87
N ALA A 130 17.80 -2.67 -27.32
CA ALA A 130 17.24 -1.69 -28.25
C ALA A 130 15.96 -1.10 -27.67
N CYS A 131 16.09 -0.01 -26.91
CA CYS A 131 14.95 0.64 -26.24
C CYS A 131 14.85 2.13 -26.55
N THR A 132 15.76 2.67 -27.34
CA THR A 132 15.71 4.06 -27.82
C THR A 132 15.24 4.10 -29.27
N LEU A 133 14.77 5.27 -29.70
CA LEU A 133 14.32 5.50 -31.07
C LEU A 133 15.42 5.18 -32.08
N GLY A 134 16.64 5.66 -31.83
CA GLY A 134 17.78 5.47 -32.74
C GLY A 134 18.29 4.02 -32.78
N GLU A 135 18.16 3.26 -31.69
CA GLU A 135 18.48 1.83 -31.70
C GLU A 135 17.44 1.04 -32.49
N LEU A 136 16.14 1.27 -32.26
CA LEU A 136 15.08 0.57 -32.98
C LEU A 136 15.08 0.90 -34.47
N ALA A 137 15.23 2.17 -34.85
CA ALA A 137 15.31 2.57 -36.25
C ALA A 137 16.45 1.84 -36.98
N ARG A 138 17.63 1.74 -36.35
CA ARG A 138 18.79 1.01 -36.89
C ARG A 138 18.57 -0.50 -36.93
N SER A 139 17.94 -1.11 -35.91
CA SER A 139 17.74 -2.56 -35.87
C SER A 139 16.73 -3.06 -36.90
N TYR A 140 15.73 -2.23 -37.23
CA TYR A 140 14.67 -2.57 -38.18
C TYR A 140 14.91 -2.01 -39.58
N ASP A 141 16.03 -1.30 -39.81
CA ASP A 141 16.38 -0.65 -41.08
C ASP A 141 15.26 0.25 -41.64
N ILE A 142 14.71 1.10 -40.76
CA ILE A 142 13.62 2.03 -41.09
C ILE A 142 13.91 3.42 -40.54
N GLU A 143 13.21 4.40 -41.11
CA GLU A 143 13.36 5.79 -40.70
C GLU A 143 12.83 6.04 -39.27
N ALA A 144 13.60 6.78 -38.47
CA ALA A 144 13.25 7.08 -37.08
C ALA A 144 11.88 7.76 -36.93
N HIS A 145 11.45 8.57 -37.90
CA HIS A 145 10.15 9.23 -37.84
C HIS A 145 8.98 8.23 -37.88
N GLU A 146 9.13 7.10 -38.58
CA GLU A 146 8.11 6.07 -38.68
C GLU A 146 7.94 5.32 -37.36
N VAL A 147 9.05 4.90 -36.75
CA VAL A 147 9.07 4.28 -35.41
C VAL A 147 8.46 5.23 -34.38
N SER A 148 8.88 6.50 -34.39
CA SER A 148 8.40 7.51 -33.44
C SER A 148 6.88 7.70 -33.54
N ARG A 149 6.34 7.78 -34.76
CA ARG A 149 4.90 7.91 -35.01
C ARG A 149 4.11 6.72 -34.44
N GLN A 150 4.52 5.49 -34.75
CA GLN A 150 3.83 4.28 -34.26
C GLN A 150 3.94 4.13 -32.75
N PHE A 151 5.12 4.42 -32.19
CA PHE A 151 5.35 4.41 -30.76
C PHE A 151 4.44 5.43 -30.04
N GLN A 152 4.34 6.67 -30.52
CA GLN A 152 3.49 7.69 -29.92
C GLN A 152 1.99 7.34 -30.00
N GLN A 153 1.53 6.80 -31.14
CA GLN A 153 0.15 6.32 -31.28
C GLN A 153 -0.16 5.20 -30.28
N THR A 154 0.76 4.26 -30.13
CA THR A 154 0.64 3.12 -29.20
C THR A 154 0.71 3.57 -27.75
N LEU A 155 1.64 4.45 -27.38
CA LEU A 155 1.74 5.03 -26.04
C LEU A 155 0.46 5.81 -25.68
N SER A 156 -0.07 6.58 -26.62
CA SER A 156 -1.32 7.31 -26.44
C SER A 156 -2.48 6.36 -26.17
N ARG A 157 -2.59 5.27 -26.93
CA ARG A 157 -3.62 4.23 -26.74
C ARG A 157 -3.48 3.51 -25.39
N LEU A 158 -2.28 3.05 -25.04
CA LEU A 158 -2.04 2.18 -23.88
C LEU A 158 -2.00 2.93 -22.55
N VAL A 159 -1.52 4.18 -22.52
CA VAL A 159 -1.32 4.94 -21.28
C VAL A 159 -2.19 6.19 -21.28
N PHE A 160 -2.09 7.06 -22.29
CA PHE A 160 -2.78 8.36 -22.24
C PHE A 160 -4.31 8.24 -22.34
N ARG A 161 -4.83 7.24 -23.05
CA ARG A 161 -6.27 6.97 -23.20
C ARG A 161 -6.78 5.90 -22.24
N ASP A 162 -5.95 5.43 -21.31
CA ASP A 162 -6.43 4.59 -20.21
C ASP A 162 -7.14 5.48 -19.17
N TYR A 163 -8.43 5.73 -19.38
CA TYR A 163 -9.25 6.56 -18.49
C TYR A 163 -9.46 5.97 -17.10
N SER A 164 -9.03 4.73 -16.88
CA SER A 164 -8.98 4.15 -15.54
C SER A 164 -7.85 4.78 -14.69
N LEU A 165 -6.88 5.46 -15.32
CA LEU A 165 -5.79 6.17 -14.67
C LEU A 165 -6.08 7.67 -14.54
N ALA A 166 -5.67 8.25 -13.41
CA ALA A 166 -5.74 9.69 -13.16
C ALA A 166 -5.01 10.48 -14.26
N LEU A 167 -5.57 11.62 -14.69
CA LEU A 167 -5.04 12.39 -15.82
C LEU A 167 -3.58 12.82 -15.62
N ASP A 168 -3.23 13.33 -14.43
CA ASP A 168 -1.86 13.78 -14.18
C ASP A 168 -0.88 12.60 -14.07
N PHE A 169 -1.34 11.46 -13.55
CA PHE A 169 -0.55 10.22 -13.57
C PHE A 169 -0.25 9.79 -15.00
N ARG A 170 -1.25 9.81 -15.90
CA ARG A 170 -1.07 9.50 -17.32
C ARG A 170 -0.05 10.44 -17.98
N LYS A 171 -0.17 11.75 -17.75
CA LYS A 171 0.77 12.74 -18.28
C LYS A 171 2.20 12.49 -17.80
N ALA A 172 2.37 12.24 -16.50
CA ALA A 172 3.66 11.92 -15.91
C ALA A 172 4.27 10.64 -16.52
N MET A 173 3.49 9.56 -16.63
CA MET A 173 3.95 8.30 -17.21
C MET A 173 4.27 8.41 -18.70
N VAL A 174 3.48 9.16 -19.48
CA VAL A 174 3.80 9.43 -20.89
C VAL A 174 5.16 10.10 -21.00
N ARG A 175 5.48 11.07 -20.14
CA ARG A 175 6.79 11.75 -20.13
C ARG A 175 7.93 10.81 -19.72
N LEU A 176 7.75 10.02 -18.65
CA LEU A 176 8.76 9.04 -18.21
C LEU A 176 9.04 7.95 -19.27
N VAL A 177 8.05 7.59 -20.07
CA VAL A 177 8.19 6.58 -21.13
C VAL A 177 8.74 7.17 -22.42
N HIS A 178 8.20 8.32 -22.86
CA HIS A 178 8.50 8.93 -24.15
C HIS A 178 9.84 9.65 -24.19
N ASP A 179 10.23 10.37 -23.14
CA ASP A 179 11.46 11.18 -23.22
C ASP A 179 12.70 10.33 -23.38
N PRO A 180 12.95 9.30 -22.53
CA PRO A 180 14.18 8.52 -22.66
C PRO A 180 14.19 7.69 -23.94
N PHE A 181 13.00 7.39 -24.48
CA PHE A 181 12.86 6.77 -25.79
C PHE A 181 13.41 7.69 -26.91
N GLN A 182 13.14 9.00 -26.85
CA GLN A 182 13.64 9.96 -27.85
C GLN A 182 15.08 10.41 -27.56
N ASN A 183 15.39 10.69 -26.30
CA ASN A 183 16.69 11.16 -25.85
C ASN A 183 17.02 10.55 -24.47
N PRO A 184 17.96 9.57 -24.39
CA PRO A 184 18.36 8.94 -23.13
C PRO A 184 18.82 9.90 -22.03
N GLU A 185 19.39 11.06 -22.39
CA GLU A 185 19.85 12.07 -21.43
C GLU A 185 18.69 12.71 -20.63
N SER A 186 17.44 12.52 -21.07
CA SER A 186 16.28 13.06 -20.36
C SER A 186 16.03 12.42 -18.99
N ILE A 187 16.63 11.25 -18.72
CA ILE A 187 16.52 10.53 -17.44
C ILE A 187 16.93 11.45 -16.28
N ASP A 188 18.06 12.13 -16.43
CA ASP A 188 18.60 13.07 -15.44
C ASP A 188 18.04 14.50 -15.59
N GLY A 189 17.28 14.74 -16.67
CA GLY A 189 16.62 16.01 -16.97
C GLY A 189 15.14 16.01 -16.58
N SER A 190 14.25 16.06 -17.58
CA SER A 190 12.80 16.18 -17.35
C SER A 190 12.21 15.02 -16.55
N CYS A 191 12.74 13.80 -16.68
CA CYS A 191 12.27 12.64 -15.93
C CYS A 191 12.60 12.76 -14.43
N ALA A 192 13.74 13.35 -14.07
CA ALA A 192 14.08 13.63 -12.67
C ALA A 192 13.06 14.56 -12.01
N VAL A 193 12.58 15.57 -12.73
CA VAL A 193 11.54 16.49 -12.24
C VAL A 193 10.20 15.77 -12.03
N ILE A 194 9.83 14.85 -12.92
CA ILE A 194 8.61 14.02 -12.74
C ILE A 194 8.74 13.09 -11.53
N ARG A 195 9.92 12.50 -11.30
CA ARG A 195 10.21 11.69 -10.11
C ARG A 195 10.04 12.51 -8.82
N GLN A 196 10.58 13.73 -8.79
CA GLN A 196 10.40 14.67 -7.66
C GLN A 196 8.94 15.08 -7.45
N TRP A 197 8.12 15.10 -8.50
CA TRP A 197 6.69 15.32 -8.35
C TRP A 197 5.98 14.12 -7.75
N PHE A 198 6.36 12.90 -8.14
CA PHE A 198 5.80 11.68 -7.58
C PHE A 198 6.12 11.51 -6.10
N ASP A 199 7.35 11.80 -5.65
CA ASP A 199 7.77 11.62 -4.26
C ASP A 199 7.52 12.83 -3.35
N GLY A 200 6.98 13.92 -3.91
CA GLY A 200 6.62 15.14 -3.18
C GLY A 200 7.78 16.09 -2.88
N THR A 201 8.99 15.82 -3.38
CA THR A 201 10.18 16.66 -3.15
C THR A 201 10.32 17.83 -4.12
N LEU A 202 9.43 17.96 -5.11
CA LEU A 202 9.47 18.99 -6.14
C LEU A 202 9.56 20.42 -5.53
N PRO A 203 10.65 21.18 -5.77
CA PRO A 203 10.82 22.52 -5.23
C PRO A 203 9.74 23.52 -5.67
N SER A 204 9.38 23.50 -6.95
CA SER A 204 8.33 24.36 -7.51
C SER A 204 7.46 23.63 -8.53
N ILE A 205 6.15 23.80 -8.43
CA ILE A 205 5.20 23.25 -9.40
C ILE A 205 5.43 23.79 -10.83
N SER A 206 6.09 24.95 -10.98
CA SER A 206 6.43 25.47 -12.30
C SER A 206 7.34 24.56 -13.11
N GLN A 207 8.14 23.71 -12.46
CA GLN A 207 9.11 22.83 -13.10
C GLN A 207 8.45 21.67 -13.87
N VAL A 208 7.23 21.26 -13.50
CA VAL A 208 6.48 20.19 -14.20
C VAL A 208 5.43 20.72 -15.20
N ARG A 209 5.32 22.04 -15.38
CA ARG A 209 4.33 22.61 -16.31
C ARG A 209 4.56 22.22 -17.76
N SER A 210 5.80 21.93 -18.15
CA SER A 210 6.13 21.38 -19.48
C SER A 210 5.48 20.03 -19.74
N ALA A 211 5.21 19.24 -18.70
CA ALA A 211 4.42 18.00 -18.76
C ALA A 211 2.90 18.25 -18.66
N THR A 212 2.46 19.52 -18.70
CA THR A 212 1.06 19.94 -18.54
C THR A 212 0.42 19.52 -17.21
N ILE A 213 1.25 19.37 -16.17
CA ILE A 213 0.83 19.11 -14.79
C ILE A 213 0.84 20.43 -14.04
N PHE A 214 -0.29 20.78 -13.43
CA PHE A 214 -0.49 22.09 -12.80
C PHE A 214 -0.76 22.04 -11.30
N ARG A 215 -0.90 20.83 -10.72
CA ARG A 215 -1.15 20.62 -9.30
C ARG A 215 -0.10 19.71 -8.68
N ARG A 216 0.23 19.98 -7.41
CA ARG A 216 1.01 19.05 -6.58
C ARG A 216 0.13 17.86 -6.18
N ILE A 217 0.78 16.79 -5.76
CA ILE A 217 0.07 15.70 -5.10
C ILE A 217 -0.27 16.15 -3.67
N ASP A 218 -1.53 15.99 -3.30
CA ASP A 218 -2.06 16.34 -1.98
C ASP A 218 -3.17 15.36 -1.58
N ARG A 219 -3.75 15.55 -0.38
CA ARG A 219 -4.83 14.69 0.14
C ARG A 219 -6.01 14.47 -0.82
N THR A 220 -6.28 15.41 -1.71
CA THR A 220 -7.45 15.37 -2.60
C THR A 220 -7.23 14.49 -3.83
N ASN A 221 -5.96 14.25 -4.21
CA ASN A 221 -5.63 13.52 -5.44
C ASN A 221 -4.71 12.31 -5.22
N ALA A 222 -4.00 12.22 -4.08
CA ALA A 222 -3.03 11.17 -3.82
C ALA A 222 -3.62 9.75 -3.91
N ARG A 223 -4.88 9.57 -3.49
CA ARG A 223 -5.59 8.28 -3.64
C ARG A 223 -5.70 7.85 -5.11
N GLN A 224 -6.13 8.75 -5.98
CA GLN A 224 -6.24 8.42 -7.41
C GLN A 224 -4.88 8.17 -8.05
N ILE A 225 -3.84 8.87 -7.61
CA ILE A 225 -2.46 8.62 -8.04
C ILE A 225 -2.01 7.21 -7.59
N LEU A 226 -2.21 6.86 -6.32
CA LEU A 226 -1.90 5.54 -5.76
C LEU A 226 -2.59 4.41 -6.54
N LEU A 227 -3.90 4.53 -6.76
CA LEU A 227 -4.66 3.51 -7.50
C LEU A 227 -4.19 3.39 -8.96
N SER A 228 -3.85 4.52 -9.59
CA SER A 228 -3.31 4.52 -10.97
C SER A 228 -1.94 3.84 -11.03
N PHE A 229 -1.08 4.11 -10.04
CA PHE A 229 0.21 3.45 -9.90
C PHE A 229 0.04 1.95 -9.74
N LEU A 230 -0.76 1.50 -8.76
CA LEU A 230 -0.95 0.08 -8.49
C LEU A 230 -1.47 -0.65 -9.72
N ARG A 231 -2.49 -0.10 -10.39
CA ARG A 231 -3.04 -0.69 -11.61
C ARG A 231 -2.02 -0.80 -12.75
N LEU A 232 -1.22 0.24 -12.99
CA LEU A 232 -0.20 0.17 -14.03
C LEU A 232 0.92 -0.79 -13.62
N PHE A 233 1.40 -0.68 -12.39
CA PHE A 233 2.48 -1.49 -11.85
C PHE A 233 2.15 -2.99 -11.91
N THR A 234 0.98 -3.40 -11.44
CA THR A 234 0.63 -4.83 -11.35
C THR A 234 0.37 -5.47 -12.70
N ARG A 235 0.05 -4.68 -13.74
CA ARG A 235 0.01 -5.15 -15.13
C ARG A 235 1.39 -5.46 -15.70
N GLU A 236 2.42 -4.72 -15.27
CA GLU A 236 3.78 -4.85 -15.82
C GLU A 236 4.66 -5.84 -15.03
N PHE A 237 4.42 -5.97 -13.72
CA PHE A 237 5.24 -6.75 -12.80
C PHE A 237 4.50 -7.88 -12.06
N GLY A 238 3.18 -7.99 -12.19
CA GLY A 238 2.39 -8.94 -11.40
C GLY A 238 2.00 -8.37 -10.02
N PRO A 239 1.59 -9.22 -9.07
CA PRO A 239 0.96 -8.75 -7.85
C PRO A 239 1.93 -7.94 -6.95
N ALA A 240 1.37 -6.96 -6.24
CA ALA A 240 2.10 -6.09 -5.33
C ALA A 240 1.69 -6.31 -3.88
N ALA A 241 2.65 -6.23 -2.98
CA ALA A 241 2.38 -6.21 -1.55
C ALA A 241 2.99 -4.96 -0.94
N ILE A 242 2.25 -4.31 -0.04
CA ILE A 242 2.75 -3.15 0.68
C ILE A 242 2.65 -3.47 2.17
N LEU A 243 3.75 -3.31 2.90
CA LEU A 243 3.81 -3.50 4.34
C LEU A 243 4.00 -2.15 5.02
N VAL A 244 3.25 -1.93 6.09
CA VAL A 244 3.34 -0.73 6.91
C VAL A 244 3.28 -1.12 8.38
N ASP A 245 4.28 -0.70 9.15
CA ASP A 245 4.27 -0.85 10.59
C ASP A 245 3.76 0.44 11.27
N LEU A 246 2.61 0.33 11.92
CA LEU A 246 1.93 1.40 12.62
C LEU A 246 2.40 1.58 14.07
N THR A 247 3.30 0.73 14.56
CA THR A 247 3.76 0.73 15.94
C THR A 247 4.35 2.08 16.36
N ARG A 248 4.96 2.82 15.43
CA ARG A 248 5.52 4.15 15.68
C ARG A 248 4.50 5.13 16.25
N TYR A 249 3.21 5.00 15.91
CA TYR A 249 2.14 5.84 16.44
C TYR A 249 1.89 5.67 17.94
N TYR A 250 2.25 4.50 18.49
CA TYR A 250 2.02 4.15 19.88
C TYR A 250 3.29 4.30 20.73
N ARG A 251 4.47 4.10 20.12
CA ARG A 251 5.75 4.00 20.85
C ARG A 251 6.66 5.21 20.72
N GLU A 252 6.68 5.88 19.57
CA GLU A 252 7.65 6.95 19.38
C GLU A 252 7.30 8.16 20.25
N THR A 253 8.29 8.67 20.95
CA THR A 253 8.23 9.93 21.69
C THR A 253 9.09 10.98 21.00
N ASN A 254 8.72 12.24 21.14
CA ASN A 254 9.58 13.36 20.76
C ASN A 254 10.73 13.55 21.76
N GLU A 255 11.64 14.47 21.47
CA GLU A 255 12.81 14.79 22.32
C GLU A 255 12.45 15.19 23.75
N ARG A 256 11.20 15.61 23.99
CA ARG A 256 10.67 16.00 25.29
C ARG A 256 9.95 14.86 26.04
N GLY A 257 9.97 13.65 25.50
CA GLY A 257 9.34 12.46 26.09
C GLY A 257 7.83 12.37 25.92
N TYR A 258 7.20 13.28 25.16
CA TYR A 258 5.77 13.18 24.82
C TYR A 258 5.56 12.29 23.60
N PRO A 259 4.39 11.65 23.43
CA PRO A 259 4.06 10.93 22.21
C PRO A 259 4.34 11.78 20.97
N ARG A 260 5.05 11.20 19.99
CA ARG A 260 5.43 11.88 18.75
C ARG A 260 4.19 12.26 17.95
N PHE A 261 3.18 11.40 17.97
CA PHE A 261 1.93 11.58 17.23
C PHE A 261 0.83 12.01 18.19
N THR A 262 0.06 13.01 17.75
CA THR A 262 -1.11 13.48 18.50
C THR A 262 -2.27 12.48 18.39
N ARG A 263 -3.19 12.52 19.35
CA ARG A 263 -4.44 11.74 19.28
C ARG A 263 -5.23 12.02 17.99
N ARG A 264 -5.22 13.27 17.50
CA ARG A 264 -5.85 13.63 16.23
C ARG A 264 -5.25 12.87 15.06
N GLN A 265 -3.92 12.87 14.94
CA GLN A 265 -3.23 12.14 13.87
C GLN A 265 -3.47 10.63 13.93
N LEU A 266 -3.64 10.07 15.13
CA LEU A 266 -4.03 8.68 15.26
C LEU A 266 -5.47 8.41 14.77
N PHE A 267 -6.39 9.33 15.01
CA PHE A 267 -7.75 9.22 14.46
C PHE A 267 -7.76 9.40 12.93
N ASP A 268 -6.91 10.28 12.40
CA ASP A 268 -6.70 10.41 10.95
C ASP A 268 -6.11 9.11 10.36
N LEU A 269 -5.25 8.41 11.10
CA LEU A 269 -4.78 7.06 10.73
C LEU A 269 -5.92 6.06 10.67
N TYR A 270 -6.83 6.07 11.65
CA TYR A 270 -7.99 5.17 11.64
C TYR A 270 -8.94 5.44 10.48
N GLU A 271 -9.13 6.70 10.11
CA GLU A 271 -9.89 7.03 8.90
C GLU A 271 -9.16 6.53 7.65
N THR A 272 -7.84 6.72 7.56
CA THR A 272 -7.05 6.22 6.43
C THR A 272 -7.15 4.70 6.31
N LEU A 273 -7.06 3.96 7.42
CA LEU A 273 -7.26 2.50 7.45
C LEU A 273 -8.67 2.11 6.98
N ARG A 274 -9.70 2.81 7.45
CA ARG A 274 -11.09 2.57 7.06
C ARG A 274 -11.28 2.81 5.56
N GLU A 275 -10.72 3.90 5.03
CA GLU A 275 -10.77 4.21 3.60
C GLU A 275 -10.06 3.16 2.75
N PHE A 276 -8.94 2.58 3.23
CA PHE A 276 -8.29 1.47 2.54
C PHE A 276 -9.15 0.20 2.54
N LEU A 277 -9.75 -0.15 3.68
CA LEU A 277 -10.66 -1.29 3.78
C LEU A 277 -11.85 -1.14 2.80
N ASP A 278 -12.42 0.07 2.71
CA ASP A 278 -13.52 0.36 1.80
C ASP A 278 -13.10 0.33 0.32
N ALA A 279 -11.88 0.77 0.02
CA ALA A 279 -11.34 0.82 -1.35
C ALA A 279 -10.60 -0.46 -1.77
N ALA A 280 -10.66 -1.54 -0.98
CA ALA A 280 -9.90 -2.76 -1.23
C ALA A 280 -10.12 -3.28 -2.66
N SER A 281 -11.36 -3.32 -3.14
CA SER A 281 -11.72 -3.79 -4.48
C SER A 281 -11.14 -2.97 -5.64
N GLU A 282 -10.69 -1.74 -5.38
CA GLU A 282 -10.07 -0.88 -6.39
C GLU A 282 -8.57 -1.13 -6.56
N MET A 283 -7.93 -1.79 -5.58
CA MET A 283 -6.48 -2.04 -5.52
C MET A 283 -6.07 -3.34 -6.22
N GLU A 284 -6.53 -3.54 -7.46
CA GLU A 284 -6.33 -4.75 -8.27
C GLU A 284 -4.93 -5.40 -8.09
N ARG A 285 -4.91 -6.72 -7.82
CA ARG A 285 -3.69 -7.53 -7.63
C ARG A 285 -2.76 -7.01 -6.51
N THR A 286 -3.32 -6.33 -5.52
CA THR A 286 -2.54 -5.75 -4.41
C THR A 286 -3.01 -6.25 -3.05
N VAL A 287 -2.05 -6.53 -2.16
CA VAL A 287 -2.33 -6.76 -0.75
C VAL A 287 -1.62 -5.71 0.12
N LEU A 288 -2.35 -5.15 1.09
CA LEU A 288 -1.86 -4.14 2.02
C LEU A 288 -1.83 -4.74 3.43
N PHE A 289 -0.67 -4.77 4.07
CA PHE A 289 -0.51 -5.25 5.43
C PHE A 289 -0.17 -4.10 6.38
N PHE A 290 -0.97 -3.95 7.42
CA PHE A 290 -0.70 -3.07 8.56
C PHE A 290 -0.31 -3.92 9.76
N LEU A 291 0.96 -3.85 10.16
CA LEU A 291 1.40 -4.39 11.44
C LEU A 291 1.16 -3.35 12.52
N THR A 292 0.64 -3.76 13.67
CA THR A 292 0.39 -2.84 14.79
C THR A 292 0.65 -3.51 16.14
N SER A 293 0.63 -2.73 17.21
CA SER A 293 0.88 -3.18 18.57
C SER A 293 -0.42 -3.39 19.33
N ARG A 294 -0.32 -3.96 20.54
CA ARG A 294 -1.50 -4.28 21.36
C ARG A 294 -2.31 -3.04 21.75
N GLU A 295 -1.68 -1.89 21.88
CA GLU A 295 -2.32 -0.61 22.17
C GLU A 295 -3.39 -0.24 21.14
N PHE A 296 -3.27 -0.73 19.89
CA PHE A 296 -4.31 -0.58 18.87
C PHE A 296 -5.66 -1.12 19.34
N ILE A 297 -5.69 -2.18 20.15
CA ILE A 297 -6.91 -2.82 20.67
C ILE A 297 -7.12 -2.49 22.15
N GLU A 298 -6.08 -2.67 22.96
CA GLU A 298 -6.19 -2.72 24.42
C GLU A 298 -6.23 -1.32 25.06
N SER A 299 -5.82 -0.26 24.34
CA SER A 299 -5.77 1.07 24.92
C SER A 299 -7.16 1.66 25.15
N GLU A 300 -7.45 2.10 26.37
CA GLU A 300 -8.70 2.81 26.67
C GLU A 300 -8.83 4.15 25.93
N ARG A 301 -7.71 4.82 25.64
CA ARG A 301 -7.72 6.20 25.11
C ARG A 301 -7.54 6.26 23.61
N ILE A 302 -6.76 5.32 23.08
CA ILE A 302 -6.23 5.36 21.73
C ILE A 302 -6.35 4.00 21.03
N SER A 303 -7.35 3.19 21.38
CA SER A 303 -7.68 2.00 20.59
C SER A 303 -8.57 2.33 19.40
N TYR A 304 -8.58 1.44 18.39
CA TYR A 304 -9.47 1.55 17.23
C TYR A 304 -10.95 1.47 17.61
N HIS A 305 -11.29 0.88 18.76
CA HIS A 305 -12.65 0.87 19.32
C HIS A 305 -13.19 2.27 19.61
N GLN A 306 -12.30 3.26 19.80
CA GLN A 306 -12.68 4.66 19.95
C GLN A 306 -13.13 5.31 18.62
N TYR A 307 -12.94 4.61 17.49
CA TYR A 307 -13.31 5.07 16.16
C TYR A 307 -14.30 4.10 15.49
N ARG A 308 -15.60 4.36 15.72
CA ARG A 308 -16.71 3.46 15.34
C ARG A 308 -16.73 3.08 13.86
N ALA A 309 -16.33 3.97 12.96
CA ALA A 309 -16.36 3.71 11.53
C ALA A 309 -15.35 2.62 11.11
N LEU A 310 -14.14 2.64 11.69
CA LEU A 310 -13.15 1.57 11.48
C LEU A 310 -13.59 0.29 12.20
N GLN A 311 -14.10 0.41 13.42
CA GLN A 311 -14.58 -0.73 14.19
C GLN A 311 -15.63 -1.53 13.42
N ALA A 312 -16.62 -0.86 12.81
CA ALA A 312 -17.67 -1.52 12.03
C ALA A 312 -17.14 -2.29 10.80
N ARG A 313 -15.98 -1.91 10.25
CA ARG A 313 -15.34 -2.63 9.13
C ARG A 313 -14.51 -3.82 9.59
N ILE A 314 -13.87 -3.73 10.75
CA ILE A 314 -13.03 -4.80 11.32
C ILE A 314 -13.88 -5.87 12.03
N GLU A 315 -14.96 -5.48 12.71
CA GLU A 315 -15.75 -6.37 13.54
C GLU A 315 -16.92 -7.04 12.81
N ASN A 316 -17.38 -6.49 11.69
CA ASN A 316 -18.46 -7.06 10.88
C ASN A 316 -17.96 -8.19 9.97
N GLU A 317 -17.24 -9.14 10.55
CA GLU A 317 -16.70 -10.32 9.86
C GLU A 317 -17.19 -11.61 10.54
N VAL A 318 -17.15 -12.71 9.80
CA VAL A 318 -17.53 -14.03 10.33
C VAL A 318 -16.55 -14.43 11.44
N ARG A 319 -17.08 -14.58 12.65
CA ARG A 319 -16.34 -15.02 13.85
C ARG A 319 -16.92 -16.32 14.38
N SER A 320 -16.05 -17.24 14.76
CA SER A 320 -16.40 -18.38 15.59
C SER A 320 -16.09 -18.05 17.05
N LEU A 321 -16.91 -18.53 17.99
CA LEU A 321 -16.68 -18.40 19.43
C LEU A 321 -15.47 -19.22 19.90
N SER A 322 -15.06 -20.22 19.14
CA SER A 322 -14.06 -21.22 19.57
C SER A 322 -12.84 -21.31 18.66
N TYR A 323 -12.82 -20.61 17.52
CA TYR A 323 -11.72 -20.65 16.57
C TYR A 323 -11.44 -19.27 15.97
N PRO A 324 -10.19 -18.76 16.04
CA PRO A 324 -9.84 -17.53 15.37
C PRO A 324 -9.94 -17.72 13.86
N ASN A 325 -10.52 -16.74 13.15
CA ASN A 325 -10.61 -16.72 11.70
C ASN A 325 -9.29 -16.19 11.10
N PRO A 326 -8.43 -17.03 10.48
CA PRO A 326 -7.15 -16.57 9.92
C PRO A 326 -7.34 -15.69 8.67
N CYS A 327 -8.52 -15.74 8.05
CA CYS A 327 -8.91 -14.93 6.90
C CYS A 327 -9.52 -13.58 7.28
N ALA A 328 -9.66 -13.27 8.57
CA ALA A 328 -10.19 -11.98 9.00
C ALA A 328 -9.36 -10.80 8.44
N ALA A 329 -9.97 -9.63 8.27
CA ALA A 329 -9.27 -8.39 7.98
C ALA A 329 -8.33 -8.03 9.13
N MET A 330 -8.67 -8.35 10.37
CA MET A 330 -7.77 -8.19 11.52
C MET A 330 -7.52 -9.52 12.24
N VAL A 331 -6.25 -9.82 12.49
CA VAL A 331 -5.83 -10.96 13.32
C VAL A 331 -4.99 -10.48 14.50
N GLN A 332 -5.04 -11.21 15.61
CA GLN A 332 -4.11 -11.04 16.73
C GLN A 332 -3.15 -12.23 16.75
N LEU A 333 -1.85 -11.97 16.68
CA LEU A 333 -0.82 -13.01 16.68
C LEU A 333 -0.33 -13.29 18.10
N ARG A 334 0.02 -14.55 18.37
CA ARG A 334 0.59 -14.98 19.65
C ARG A 334 2.11 -14.97 19.67
#